data_AF-A0ABD5V1V3-F1
#
_entry.id   AF-A0ABD5V1V3-F1
#
_cell.length_a   1.000
_cell.length_b   1.000
_cell.length_c   1.000
_cell.angle_alpha   90.00
_cell.angle_beta   90.00
_cell.angle_gamma   90.00
#
_symmetry.space_group_name_H-M   'P 1'
#
loop_
_entity.id
_entity.type
_entity.pdbx_description
1 polymer ?
#
loop_
_entity_poly.entity_id
_entity_poly.type
_entity_poly.pdbx_seq_one_letter_code
_entity_poly.pdbx_strand_id
1 'polypeptide(L)'
;MDHYFESEDDLSRLRLKIGHLEKEWSEMCDSWDDRGNIRSIEDDLIPLIISTHAAIEDLTAHLIITFVIKRKFSEGAFEYVYSGMSQSHREQLLANCGILSNETRGKLSDFKGLRNDVAHGTFMKLDWYRDNIQEKMDAAFEVLNAFEEAFTNSDLIDDIYERNKVL
;
A
#
# COMPACT_ATOMS: atom_id res chain seq x y z
N MET A 1 14.09 25.03 16.05
CA MET A 1 13.00 24.48 15.21
C MET A 1 13.66 23.37 14.43
N ASP A 2 13.44 22.14 14.88
CA ASP A 2 14.18 21.01 14.37
C ASP A 2 13.65 20.65 12.98
N HIS A 3 14.58 20.50 12.05
CA HIS A 3 14.26 20.14 10.67
C HIS A 3 14.41 18.64 10.53
N TYR A 4 13.30 17.96 10.21
CA TYR A 4 13.31 16.53 9.97
C TYR A 4 13.71 16.21 8.53
N PHE A 5 14.50 15.15 8.40
CA PHE A 5 14.75 14.45 7.15
C PHE A 5 14.29 13.02 7.34
N GLU A 6 13.63 12.49 6.32
CA GLU A 6 13.34 11.07 6.23
C GLU A 6 14.67 10.30 6.16
N SER A 7 14.86 9.30 7.03
CA SER A 7 16.13 8.56 7.06
C SER A 7 16.13 7.43 6.04
N GLU A 8 17.25 7.18 5.36
CA GLU A 8 17.42 6.02 4.47
C GLU A 8 17.15 4.68 5.20
N ASP A 9 17.32 4.67 6.52
CA ASP A 9 17.01 3.54 7.40
C ASP A 9 15.50 3.24 7.44
N ASP A 10 14.63 4.26 7.39
CA ASP A 10 13.18 4.06 7.44
C ASP A 10 12.64 3.44 6.15
N LEU A 11 13.16 3.86 5.00
CA LEU A 11 12.85 3.24 3.71
C LEU A 11 13.34 1.80 3.63
N SER A 12 14.56 1.53 4.13
CA SER A 12 15.12 0.17 4.17
C SER A 12 14.28 -0.76 5.06
N ARG A 13 13.79 -0.26 6.20
CA ARG A 13 12.87 -1.00 7.08
C ARG A 13 11.53 -1.27 6.40
N LEU A 14 10.99 -0.29 5.68
CA LEU A 14 9.72 -0.42 4.98
C LEU A 14 9.81 -1.47 3.86
N ARG A 15 10.90 -1.51 3.10
CA ARG A 15 11.17 -2.57 2.10
C ARG A 15 11.24 -3.95 2.73
N LEU A 16 11.99 -4.10 3.82
CA LEU A 16 12.06 -5.37 4.55
C LEU A 16 10.68 -5.83 5.05
N LYS A 17 9.85 -4.88 5.51
CA LYS A 17 8.46 -5.15 5.91
C LYS A 17 7.61 -5.60 4.72
N ILE A 18 7.70 -4.94 3.56
CA ILE A 18 6.96 -5.32 2.35
C ILE A 18 7.34 -6.73 1.88
N GLY A 19 8.64 -7.02 1.78
CA GLY A 19 9.10 -8.36 1.38
C GLY A 19 8.68 -9.46 2.36
N HIS A 20 8.53 -9.15 3.65
CA HIS A 20 7.96 -10.07 4.62
C HIS A 20 6.46 -10.31 4.37
N LEU A 21 5.68 -9.26 4.13
CA LEU A 21 4.24 -9.36 3.85
C LEU A 21 3.98 -10.13 2.54
N GLU A 22 4.78 -9.90 1.50
CA GLU A 22 4.66 -10.60 0.22
C GLU A 22 4.95 -12.09 0.37
N LYS A 23 5.95 -12.43 1.20
CA LYS A 23 6.23 -13.82 1.56
C LYS A 23 5.07 -14.46 2.32
N GLU A 24 4.51 -13.78 3.33
CA GLU A 24 3.33 -14.27 4.07
C GLU A 24 2.14 -14.50 3.14
N TRP A 25 1.93 -13.58 2.19
CA TRP A 25 0.88 -13.72 1.18
C TRP A 25 1.10 -14.94 0.28
N SER A 26 2.32 -15.12 -0.23
CA SER A 26 2.66 -16.30 -1.06
C SER A 26 2.45 -17.60 -0.30
N GLU A 27 2.87 -17.67 0.97
CA GLU A 27 2.71 -18.86 1.82
C GLU A 27 1.22 -19.16 2.08
N MET A 28 0.38 -18.13 2.26
CA MET A 28 -1.07 -18.31 2.40
C MET A 28 -1.71 -18.83 1.11
N CYS A 29 -1.33 -18.29 -0.05
CA CYS A 29 -1.81 -18.75 -1.36
C CYS A 29 -1.44 -20.21 -1.62
N ASP A 30 -0.20 -20.61 -1.31
CA ASP A 30 0.27 -21.99 -1.48
C ASP A 30 -0.40 -22.97 -0.51
N SER A 31 -0.80 -22.48 0.66
CA SER A 31 -1.44 -23.29 1.71
C SER A 31 -2.95 -23.37 1.60
N TRP A 32 -3.57 -22.58 0.71
CA TRP A 32 -5.02 -22.55 0.55
C TRP A 32 -5.52 -23.81 -0.17
N ASP A 33 -6.32 -24.63 0.54
CA ASP A 33 -7.05 -25.76 -0.03
C ASP A 33 -8.55 -25.44 -0.07
N ASP A 34 -9.12 -25.45 -1.28
CA ASP A 34 -10.55 -25.34 -1.59
C ASP A 34 -11.45 -26.24 -0.71
N ARG A 35 -10.89 -27.29 -0.08
CA ARG A 35 -11.59 -28.30 0.74
C ARG A 35 -11.48 -28.11 2.25
N GLY A 36 -10.86 -27.04 2.72
CA GLY A 36 -11.04 -26.60 4.10
C GLY A 36 -9.91 -26.98 5.05
N ASN A 37 -8.94 -26.07 5.15
CA ASN A 37 -8.34 -25.73 6.44
C ASN A 37 -8.46 -24.21 6.71
N ILE A 38 -9.65 -23.70 6.35
CA ILE A 38 -10.04 -22.28 6.29
C ILE A 38 -9.75 -21.50 7.58
N ARG A 39 -9.90 -22.12 8.77
CA ARG A 39 -9.77 -21.38 10.04
C ARG A 39 -8.35 -20.93 10.35
N SER A 40 -7.33 -21.72 9.99
CA SER A 40 -5.94 -21.35 10.26
C SER A 40 -5.50 -20.17 9.40
N ILE A 41 -5.93 -20.13 8.13
CA ILE A 41 -5.54 -19.08 7.19
C ILE A 41 -6.40 -17.82 7.38
N GLU A 42 -7.68 -17.95 7.74
CA GLU A 42 -8.54 -16.81 8.09
C GLU A 42 -8.00 -15.98 9.26
N ASP A 43 -7.45 -16.65 10.29
CA ASP A 43 -6.91 -15.98 11.48
C ASP A 43 -5.65 -15.15 11.14
N ASP A 44 -4.87 -15.56 10.13
CA ASP A 44 -3.67 -14.85 9.69
C ASP A 44 -3.96 -13.82 8.56
N LEU A 45 -5.02 -14.04 7.79
CA LEU A 45 -5.41 -13.17 6.67
C LEU A 45 -5.83 -11.76 7.12
N ILE A 46 -6.61 -11.66 8.20
CA ILE A 46 -7.03 -10.35 8.74
C ILE A 46 -5.82 -9.50 9.17
N PRO A 47 -4.89 -10.01 10.00
CA PRO A 47 -3.62 -9.34 10.30
C PRO A 47 -2.84 -8.92 9.06
N LEU A 48 -2.78 -9.78 8.03
CA LEU A 48 -2.07 -9.49 6.78
C LEU A 48 -2.72 -8.32 6.01
N ILE A 49 -4.05 -8.31 5.87
CA ILE A 49 -4.80 -7.21 5.23
C ILE A 49 -4.55 -5.88 5.98
N ILE A 50 -4.61 -5.90 7.31
CA ILE A 50 -4.36 -4.71 8.14
C ILE A 50 -2.93 -4.21 7.95
N SER A 51 -1.96 -5.11 7.98
CA SER A 51 -0.53 -4.78 7.86
C SER A 51 -0.16 -4.26 6.47
N THR A 52 -0.76 -4.85 5.43
CA THR A 52 -0.63 -4.41 4.03
C THR A 52 -1.20 -3.00 3.85
N HIS A 53 -2.36 -2.72 4.44
CA HIS A 53 -2.94 -1.38 4.43
C HIS A 53 -2.06 -0.34 5.12
N ALA A 54 -1.52 -0.67 6.30
CA ALA A 54 -0.60 0.22 6.99
C ALA A 54 0.67 0.48 6.17
N ALA A 55 1.22 -0.52 5.48
CA ALA A 55 2.37 -0.35 4.59
C ALA A 55 2.06 0.61 3.41
N ILE A 56 0.87 0.54 2.83
CA ILE A 56 0.41 1.49 1.80
C ILE A 56 0.27 2.91 2.37
N GLU A 57 -0.29 3.05 3.58
CA GLU A 57 -0.41 4.35 4.26
C GLU A 57 0.96 4.97 4.52
N ASP A 58 1.92 4.16 4.98
CA ASP A 58 3.31 4.56 5.19
C ASP A 58 3.93 5.02 3.86
N LEU A 59 3.93 4.17 2.82
CA LEU A 59 4.55 4.48 1.52
C LEU A 59 3.97 5.73 0.87
N THR A 60 2.65 5.93 0.93
CA THR A 60 2.05 7.13 0.32
C THR A 60 2.44 8.41 1.08
N ALA A 61 2.62 8.35 2.40
CA ALA A 61 3.18 9.46 3.16
C ALA A 61 4.64 9.74 2.77
N HIS A 62 5.46 8.69 2.68
CA HIS A 62 6.85 8.77 2.23
C HIS A 62 6.98 9.37 0.82
N LEU A 63 6.12 8.95 -0.14
CA LEU A 63 6.10 9.50 -1.50
C LEU A 63 5.80 11.00 -1.52
N ILE A 64 4.86 11.46 -0.69
CA ILE A 64 4.52 12.89 -0.60
C ILE A 64 5.72 13.68 -0.08
N ILE A 65 6.35 13.20 0.98
CA ILE A 65 7.49 13.89 1.60
C ILE A 65 8.66 13.99 0.64
N THR A 66 9.01 12.85 0.03
CA THR A 66 10.16 12.75 -0.87
C THR A 66 9.92 13.51 -2.18
N PHE A 67 8.75 13.35 -2.83
CA PHE A 67 8.55 13.82 -4.20
C PHE A 67 7.67 15.06 -4.36
N VAL A 68 6.81 15.38 -3.39
CA VAL A 68 5.94 16.58 -3.46
C VAL A 68 6.54 17.73 -2.68
N ILE A 69 6.97 17.48 -1.44
CA ILE A 69 7.47 18.54 -0.55
C ILE A 69 8.92 18.93 -0.92
N LYS A 70 9.77 17.95 -1.25
CA LYS A 70 11.12 18.14 -1.83
C LYS A 70 12.03 19.13 -1.07
N ARG A 71 11.78 19.42 0.22
CA ARG A 71 12.51 20.40 1.06
C ARG A 71 12.38 20.11 2.56
N LYS A 72 13.24 20.74 3.38
CA LYS A 72 13.09 20.79 4.84
C LYS A 72 11.68 21.27 5.21
N PHE A 73 10.93 20.42 5.89
CA PHE A 73 9.60 20.75 6.43
C PHE A 73 9.65 20.87 7.95
N SER A 74 8.67 21.56 8.53
CA SER A 74 8.51 21.61 9.98
C SER A 74 7.99 20.27 10.49
N GLU A 75 8.29 19.93 11.73
CA GLU A 75 7.76 18.74 12.42
C GLU A 75 6.23 18.66 12.32
N GLY A 76 5.51 19.78 12.48
CA GLY A 76 4.06 19.79 12.32
C GLY A 76 3.55 19.45 10.90
N ALA A 77 4.33 19.75 9.86
CA ALA A 77 3.98 19.34 8.49
C ALA A 77 4.25 17.84 8.27
N PHE A 78 5.29 17.29 8.89
CA PHE A 78 5.55 15.85 8.90
C PHE A 78 4.43 15.07 9.57
N GLU A 79 4.08 15.46 10.80
CA GLU A 79 3.00 14.85 11.57
C GLU A 79 1.66 14.95 10.84
N TYR A 80 1.42 16.08 10.17
CA TYR A 80 0.22 16.22 9.35
C TYR A 80 0.20 15.19 8.21
N VAL A 81 1.29 14.98 7.47
CA VAL A 81 1.31 14.00 6.38
C VAL A 81 1.11 12.58 6.91
N TYR A 82 1.81 12.18 7.97
CA TYR A 82 1.76 10.80 8.52
C TYR A 82 0.51 10.46 9.33
N SER A 83 -0.03 11.42 10.06
CA SER A 83 -1.08 11.14 11.06
C SER A 83 -2.33 11.99 10.86
N GLY A 84 -2.19 13.20 10.30
CA GLY A 84 -3.32 14.14 10.12
C GLY A 84 -4.04 14.00 8.77
N MET A 85 -3.33 13.57 7.73
CA MET A 85 -3.86 13.43 6.38
C MET A 85 -4.44 12.03 6.19
N SER A 86 -5.71 11.94 5.80
CA SER A 86 -6.34 10.66 5.50
C SER A 86 -5.73 10.01 4.26
N GLN A 87 -5.80 8.67 4.18
CA GLN A 87 -5.29 7.92 3.04
C GLN A 87 -5.88 8.40 1.70
N SER A 88 -7.18 8.67 1.64
CA SER A 88 -7.83 9.22 0.43
C SER A 88 -7.28 10.60 0.04
N HIS A 89 -6.92 11.45 1.02
CA HIS A 89 -6.29 12.74 0.72
C HIS A 89 -4.87 12.57 0.20
N ARG A 90 -4.08 11.64 0.76
CA ARG A 90 -2.73 11.32 0.26
C ARG A 90 -2.77 10.86 -1.19
N GLU A 91 -3.68 9.94 -1.50
CA GLU A 91 -3.87 9.44 -2.87
C GLU A 91 -4.32 10.54 -3.83
N GLN A 92 -5.25 11.40 -3.43
CA GLN A 92 -5.70 12.50 -4.27
C GLN A 92 -4.57 13.51 -4.53
N LEU A 93 -3.74 13.81 -3.53
CA LEU A 93 -2.58 14.68 -3.69
C LEU A 93 -1.57 14.07 -4.66
N LEU A 94 -1.17 12.82 -4.45
CA LEU A 94 -0.25 12.13 -5.34
C LEU A 94 -0.77 12.03 -6.78
N ALA A 95 -2.07 11.79 -6.96
CA ALA A 95 -2.71 11.79 -8.27
C ALA A 95 -2.66 13.18 -8.95
N ASN A 96 -2.99 14.24 -8.20
CA ASN A 96 -2.92 15.61 -8.70
C ASN A 96 -1.49 16.04 -9.05
N CYS A 97 -0.49 15.46 -8.39
CA CYS A 97 0.92 15.65 -8.71
C CYS A 97 1.43 14.78 -9.86
N GLY A 98 0.57 13.93 -10.46
CA GLY A 98 0.95 13.01 -11.53
C GLY A 98 1.80 11.83 -11.04
N ILE A 99 1.79 11.52 -9.74
CA ILE A 99 2.56 10.42 -9.12
C ILE A 99 1.71 9.15 -9.00
N LEU A 100 0.38 9.26 -8.93
CA LEU A 100 -0.52 8.09 -8.97
C LEU A 100 -1.32 8.07 -10.25
N SER A 101 -1.21 6.96 -10.99
CA SER A 101 -2.06 6.69 -12.14
C SER A 101 -3.50 6.35 -11.71
N ASN A 102 -4.46 6.52 -12.61
CA ASN A 102 -5.85 6.10 -12.36
C ASN A 102 -5.96 4.59 -12.15
N GLU A 103 -5.10 3.79 -12.79
CA GLU A 103 -5.05 2.34 -12.61
C GLU A 103 -4.62 1.98 -11.18
N THR A 104 -3.52 2.57 -10.70
CA THR A 104 -3.01 2.38 -9.32
C THR A 104 -4.07 2.79 -8.29
N ARG A 105 -4.80 3.89 -8.55
CA ARG A 105 -5.92 4.31 -7.70
C ARG A 105 -7.08 3.32 -7.69
N GLY A 106 -7.38 2.70 -8.83
CA GLY A 106 -8.36 1.63 -8.93
C GLY A 106 -7.99 0.45 -8.01
N LYS A 107 -6.76 -0.05 -8.15
CA LYS A 107 -6.21 -1.13 -7.31
C LYS A 107 -6.27 -0.81 -5.82
N LEU A 108 -5.87 0.41 -5.45
CA LEU A 108 -5.98 0.90 -4.06
C LEU A 108 -7.42 0.97 -3.56
N SER A 109 -8.37 1.33 -4.42
CA SER A 109 -9.80 1.38 -4.09
C SER A 109 -10.35 -0.02 -3.84
N ASP A 110 -10.00 -1.00 -4.69
CA ASP A 110 -10.44 -2.39 -4.57
C ASP A 110 -9.93 -3.01 -3.26
N PHE A 111 -8.66 -2.81 -2.94
CA PHE A 111 -8.08 -3.25 -1.68
C PHE A 111 -8.67 -2.53 -0.46
N LYS A 112 -8.95 -1.23 -0.55
CA LYS A 112 -9.67 -0.50 0.51
C LYS A 112 -11.06 -1.05 0.77
N GLY A 113 -11.74 -1.55 -0.27
CA GLY A 113 -12.99 -2.31 -0.13
C GLY A 113 -12.80 -3.49 0.82
N LEU A 114 -11.85 -4.37 0.53
CA LEU A 114 -11.52 -5.54 1.36
C LEU A 114 -11.16 -5.16 2.80
N ARG A 115 -10.31 -4.14 2.98
CA ARG A 115 -9.93 -3.66 4.33
C ARG A 115 -11.14 -3.12 5.10
N ASN A 116 -12.06 -2.42 4.44
CA ASN A 116 -13.26 -1.91 5.10
C ASN A 116 -14.23 -3.04 5.46
N ASP A 117 -14.33 -4.07 4.63
CA ASP A 117 -15.08 -5.29 4.93
C ASP A 117 -14.52 -5.96 6.20
N VAL A 118 -13.20 -6.01 6.36
CA VAL A 118 -12.53 -6.47 7.59
C VAL A 118 -12.81 -5.56 8.79
N ALA A 119 -12.67 -4.24 8.63
CA ALA A 119 -12.79 -3.28 9.72
C ALA A 119 -14.22 -3.14 10.25
N HIS A 120 -15.23 -3.35 9.40
CA HIS A 120 -16.65 -3.24 9.77
C HIS A 120 -17.35 -4.60 9.91
N GLY A 121 -16.74 -5.68 9.42
CA GLY A 121 -17.25 -7.04 9.45
C GLY A 121 -17.14 -7.67 10.83
N THR A 122 -17.96 -7.22 11.78
CA THR A 122 -17.96 -7.79 13.14
C THR A 122 -18.56 -9.21 13.20
N PHE A 123 -19.11 -9.75 12.09
CA PHE A 123 -19.85 -11.04 12.10
C PHE A 123 -19.83 -11.89 10.81
N MET A 124 -19.23 -11.45 9.70
CA MET A 124 -19.12 -12.29 8.49
C MET A 124 -17.66 -12.75 8.32
N LYS A 125 -17.47 -14.07 8.24
CA LYS A 125 -16.20 -14.66 7.81
C LYS A 125 -15.94 -14.19 6.37
N LEU A 126 -14.73 -13.69 6.14
CA LEU A 126 -14.22 -13.46 4.79
C LEU A 126 -14.26 -14.79 4.02
N ASP A 127 -14.81 -14.77 2.82
CA ASP A 127 -14.84 -15.91 1.92
C ASP A 127 -13.90 -15.65 0.74
N TRP A 128 -12.92 -16.53 0.58
CA TRP A 128 -11.82 -16.37 -0.37
C TRP A 128 -12.26 -16.05 -1.80
N TYR A 129 -13.28 -16.77 -2.29
CA TYR A 129 -13.75 -16.62 -3.67
C TYR A 129 -14.85 -15.58 -3.77
N ARG A 130 -15.79 -15.55 -2.84
CA ARG A 130 -16.93 -14.62 -2.90
C ARG A 130 -16.47 -13.17 -2.72
N ASP A 131 -15.48 -12.94 -1.85
CA ASP A 131 -14.99 -11.59 -1.56
C ASP A 131 -13.81 -11.18 -2.46
N ASN A 132 -13.44 -12.03 -3.42
CA ASN A 132 -12.30 -11.88 -4.34
C ASN A 132 -11.00 -11.51 -3.60
N ILE A 133 -10.70 -12.26 -2.52
CA ILE A 133 -9.59 -11.93 -1.62
C ILE A 133 -8.28 -11.94 -2.37
N GLN A 134 -8.04 -12.99 -3.17
CA GLN A 134 -6.82 -13.13 -3.94
C GLN A 134 -6.59 -11.95 -4.88
N GLU A 135 -7.56 -11.62 -5.73
CA GLU A 135 -7.44 -10.52 -6.70
C GLU A 135 -7.17 -9.18 -6.02
N LYS A 136 -7.85 -8.90 -4.89
CA LYS A 136 -7.70 -7.62 -4.17
C LYS A 136 -6.37 -7.53 -3.41
N MET A 137 -5.87 -8.65 -2.90
CA MET A 137 -4.55 -8.73 -2.25
C MET A 137 -3.43 -8.62 -3.29
N ASP A 138 -3.54 -9.33 -4.42
CA ASP A 138 -2.59 -9.22 -5.54
C ASP A 138 -2.52 -7.78 -6.05
N ALA A 139 -3.67 -7.11 -6.21
CA ALA A 139 -3.72 -5.69 -6.56
C ALA A 139 -3.00 -4.79 -5.52
N ALA A 140 -3.06 -5.13 -4.24
CA ALA A 140 -2.35 -4.39 -3.19
C ALA A 140 -0.83 -4.59 -3.30
N PHE A 141 -0.37 -5.82 -3.50
CA PHE A 141 1.06 -6.12 -3.66
C PHE A 141 1.64 -5.56 -4.96
N GLU A 142 0.87 -5.54 -6.05
CA GLU A 142 1.27 -4.83 -7.27
C GLU A 142 1.53 -3.33 -7.00
N VAL A 143 0.69 -2.70 -6.18
CA VAL A 143 0.89 -1.29 -5.80
C VAL A 143 2.11 -1.12 -4.87
N LEU A 144 2.28 -2.02 -3.88
CA LEU A 144 3.44 -1.98 -2.98
C LEU A 144 4.76 -2.12 -3.75
N ASN A 145 4.82 -3.07 -4.68
CA ASN A 145 6.00 -3.32 -5.51
C ASN A 145 6.27 -2.12 -6.43
N ALA A 146 5.24 -1.55 -7.07
CA ALA A 146 5.39 -0.35 -7.88
C ALA A 146 5.91 0.86 -7.06
N PHE A 147 5.45 1.01 -5.81
CA PHE A 147 5.96 2.05 -4.92
C PHE A 147 7.43 1.79 -4.54
N GLU A 148 7.79 0.55 -4.20
CA GLU A 148 9.18 0.19 -3.88
C GLU A 148 10.13 0.48 -5.06
N GLU A 149 9.73 0.13 -6.28
CA GLU A 149 10.47 0.43 -7.51
C GLU A 149 10.67 1.94 -7.69
N ALA A 150 9.62 2.74 -7.51
CA ALA A 150 9.69 4.20 -7.61
C ALA A 150 10.69 4.83 -6.62
N PHE A 151 10.96 4.18 -5.47
CA PHE A 151 11.97 4.63 -4.51
C PHE A 151 13.41 4.20 -4.85
N THR A 152 13.60 3.18 -5.70
CA THR A 152 14.97 2.74 -6.10
C THR A 152 15.47 3.44 -7.35
N ASN A 153 14.57 3.99 -8.17
CA ASN A 153 14.92 4.65 -9.42
C ASN A 153 14.09 5.92 -9.59
N SER A 154 14.68 7.09 -9.35
CA SER A 154 14.00 8.38 -9.56
C SER A 154 13.57 8.61 -11.01
N ASP A 155 14.18 7.89 -11.97
CA ASP A 155 13.86 7.94 -13.39
C ASP A 155 12.66 7.02 -13.74
N LEU A 156 12.22 6.11 -12.84
CA LEU A 156 10.96 5.34 -12.99
C LEU A 156 9.70 6.14 -12.60
N ILE A 157 9.86 7.39 -12.12
CA ILE A 157 8.75 8.35 -12.07
C ILE A 157 8.19 8.58 -13.49
N ASP A 158 9.01 8.37 -14.53
CA ASP A 158 8.56 8.47 -15.92
C ASP A 158 7.68 7.29 -16.36
N ASP A 159 7.77 6.11 -15.73
CA ASP A 159 6.89 4.95 -16.01
C ASP A 159 5.47 5.13 -15.40
N ILE A 160 5.36 6.06 -14.44
CA ILE A 160 4.08 6.60 -13.94
C ILE A 160 3.53 7.70 -14.88
N TYR A 161 4.38 8.32 -15.72
CA TYR A 161 4.00 9.36 -16.68
C TYR A 161 3.63 8.85 -18.08
N GLU A 162 4.20 7.74 -18.60
CA GLU A 162 4.04 7.37 -20.01
C GLU A 162 3.75 5.89 -20.34
N ARG A 163 2.94 5.16 -19.56
CA ARG A 163 2.25 3.94 -20.09
C ARG A 163 1.05 4.24 -21.02
N ASN A 164 1.15 5.30 -21.84
CA ASN A 164 0.18 5.61 -22.91
C ASN A 164 0.81 6.34 -24.11
N LYS A 165 2.07 6.01 -24.45
CA LYS A 165 2.64 6.38 -25.76
C LYS A 165 3.21 5.21 -26.54
N VAL A 166 2.56 4.04 -26.45
CA VAL A 166 2.55 3.09 -27.57
C VAL A 166 1.17 2.44 -27.64
N LEU A 167 0.21 3.17 -28.24
CA LEU A 167 -0.52 2.81 -29.46
C LEU A 167 -1.44 3.96 -29.88
#